data_AF-A0A356BTW0-F1
#
_entry.id   AF-A0A356BTW0-F1
#
_cell.length_a   1.000
_cell.length_b   1.000
_cell.length_c   1.000
_cell.angle_alpha   90.00
_cell.angle_beta   90.00
_cell.angle_gamma   90.00
#
_symmetry.space_group_name_H-M   'P 1'
#
loop_
_entity.id
_entity.type
_entity.pdbx_description
1 polymer ?
#
loop_
_entity_poly.entity_id
_entity_poly.type
_entity_poly.pdbx_seq_one_letter_code
_entity_poly.pdbx_strand_id
1 'polypeptide(L)'
;QLFTDYVEIVLQDDNVDCVFVSIVPHSNALKSGADKARDADGMANLLVELGRKYQKPLVVSVNGARHYDAFVAVMEEGGLPVYRNPRAAIQALETFVGYHLGLR
;
A
#
# COMPACT_ATOMS: atom_id res chain seq x y z
N GLN A 1 7.89 -2.59 -11.03
CA GLN A 1 9.22 -2.23 -10.48
C GLN A 1 9.29 -0.74 -10.20
N LEU A 2 9.43 0.17 -11.17
CA LEU A 2 9.61 1.62 -10.90
C LEU A 2 8.81 2.22 -9.72
N PHE A 3 7.48 2.02 -9.66
CA PHE A 3 6.67 2.57 -8.58
C PHE A 3 6.97 1.94 -7.21
N THR A 4 7.22 0.63 -7.17
CA THR A 4 7.57 -0.06 -5.93
C THR A 4 8.99 0.28 -5.49
N ASP A 5 9.92 0.43 -6.44
CA ASP A 5 11.29 0.88 -6.16
C ASP A 5 11.27 2.29 -5.53
N TYR A 6 10.40 3.18 -6.03
CA TYR A 6 10.20 4.50 -5.42
C TYR A 6 9.67 4.41 -3.98
N VAL A 7 8.67 3.56 -3.73
CA VAL A 7 8.14 3.33 -2.37
C VAL A 7 9.24 2.81 -1.45
N GLU A 8 10.07 1.88 -1.93
CA GLU A 8 11.19 1.35 -1.17
C GLU A 8 12.24 2.42 -0.82
N ILE A 9 12.59 3.28 -1.78
CA ILE A 9 13.51 4.41 -1.52
C ILE A 9 12.96 5.33 -0.43
N VAL A 10 11.66 5.64 -0.47
CA VAL A 10 11.02 6.47 0.57
C VAL A 10 11.02 5.76 1.92
N LEU A 11 10.79 4.44 1.96
CA LEU A 11 10.86 3.65 3.19
C LEU A 11 12.29 3.60 3.78
N GLN A 12 13.33 3.70 2.95
CA GLN A 12 14.72 3.70 3.38
C GLN A 12 15.18 5.04 3.97
N ASP A 13 14.49 6.15 3.70
CA ASP A 13 14.90 7.47 4.21
C ASP A 13 14.63 7.61 5.71
N ASP A 14 15.68 7.74 6.53
CA ASP A 14 15.59 7.89 7.99
C ASP A 14 14.78 9.12 8.43
N ASN A 15 14.53 10.10 7.54
CA ASN A 15 13.69 11.26 7.82
C ASN A 15 12.20 11.04 7.51
N VAL A 16 11.82 9.84 7.07
CA VAL A 16 10.43 9.45 6.81
C VAL A 16 9.99 8.44 7.86
N ASP A 17 8.95 8.79 8.63
CA ASP A 17 8.44 7.93 9.69
C ASP A 17 7.40 6.92 9.20
N CYS A 18 6.60 7.27 8.20
CA CYS A 18 5.54 6.43 7.65
C CYS A 18 5.24 6.78 6.18
N VAL A 19 4.62 5.85 5.46
CA VAL A 19 4.34 5.98 4.04
C VAL A 19 2.87 5.67 3.75
N PHE A 20 2.26 6.54 2.96
CA PHE A 20 0.96 6.33 2.37
C PHE A 20 1.09 6.23 0.84
N VAL A 21 0.54 5.16 0.25
CA VAL A 21 0.54 4.94 -1.20
C VAL A 21 -0.89 5.03 -1.74
N SER A 22 -1.17 6.05 -2.55
CA SER A 22 -2.45 6.22 -3.24
C SER A 22 -2.34 5.68 -4.67
N ILE A 23 -3.06 4.60 -4.97
CA ILE A 23 -3.00 3.88 -6.24
C ILE A 23 -4.27 4.17 -7.05
N VAL A 24 -4.09 4.64 -8.28
CA VAL A 24 -5.11 4.63 -9.32
C VAL A 24 -4.77 3.49 -10.29
N PRO A 25 -5.47 2.33 -10.25
CA PRO A 25 -4.97 1.07 -10.78
C PRO A 25 -5.13 0.89 -12.31
N HIS A 26 -5.24 1.96 -13.09
CA HIS A 26 -5.52 1.88 -14.53
C HIS A 26 -4.29 1.57 -15.41
N SER A 27 -3.07 1.66 -14.84
CA SER A 27 -1.86 1.37 -15.60
C SER A 27 -1.56 -0.13 -15.65
N ASN A 28 -1.34 -0.65 -16.87
CA ASN A 28 -0.94 -2.04 -17.09
C ASN A 28 0.38 -2.42 -16.38
N ALA A 29 1.24 -1.43 -16.12
CA ALA A 29 2.51 -1.64 -15.40
C ALA A 29 2.31 -2.10 -13.95
N LEU A 30 1.11 -1.91 -13.38
CA LEU A 30 0.79 -2.29 -12.01
C LEU A 30 0.35 -3.76 -11.88
N LYS A 31 -0.01 -4.40 -13.01
CA LYS A 31 -0.62 -5.74 -13.04
C LYS A 31 -1.86 -5.85 -12.14
N SER A 32 -2.71 -4.82 -12.15
CA SER A 32 -3.87 -4.68 -11.27
C SER A 32 -5.13 -5.44 -11.71
N GLY A 33 -5.17 -5.94 -12.96
CA GLY A 33 -6.29 -6.73 -13.47
C GLY A 33 -6.43 -8.06 -12.73
N ALA A 34 -7.66 -8.58 -12.63
CA ALA A 34 -7.94 -9.80 -11.86
C ALA A 34 -7.13 -11.04 -12.30
N ASP A 35 -6.72 -11.09 -13.57
CA ASP A 35 -5.89 -12.14 -14.16
C ASP A 35 -4.41 -12.06 -13.75
N LYS A 36 -3.92 -10.87 -13.36
CA LYS A 36 -2.51 -10.61 -13.03
C LYS A 36 -2.26 -10.07 -11.63
N ALA A 37 -3.31 -9.73 -10.89
CA ALA A 37 -3.23 -9.15 -9.55
C ALA A 37 -2.42 -9.99 -8.57
N ARG A 38 -2.40 -11.32 -8.79
CA ARG A 38 -1.68 -12.31 -7.98
C ARG A 38 -0.28 -12.64 -8.52
N ASP A 39 0.16 -12.05 -9.62
CA ASP A 39 1.52 -12.25 -10.14
C ASP A 39 2.56 -11.82 -9.08
N ALA A 40 3.57 -12.65 -8.86
CA ALA A 40 4.59 -12.40 -7.83
C ALA A 40 5.37 -11.09 -8.04
N ASP A 41 5.61 -10.71 -9.30
CA ASP A 41 6.25 -9.45 -9.70
C ASP A 41 5.25 -8.29 -9.89
N GLY A 42 3.98 -8.50 -9.54
CA GLY A 42 2.92 -7.48 -9.55
C GLY A 42 3.02 -6.53 -8.36
N MET A 43 2.53 -5.30 -8.52
CA MET A 43 2.70 -4.26 -7.50
C MET A 43 2.08 -4.64 -6.14
N ALA A 44 0.97 -5.39 -6.13
CA ALA A 44 0.33 -5.83 -4.89
C ALA A 44 1.26 -6.71 -4.05
N ASN A 45 1.84 -7.76 -4.65
CA ASN A 45 2.77 -8.65 -3.94
C ASN A 45 4.05 -7.92 -3.53
N LEU A 46 4.61 -7.09 -4.41
CA LEU A 46 5.82 -6.33 -4.08
C LEU A 46 5.59 -5.35 -2.92
N LEU A 47 4.41 -4.70 -2.84
CA LEU A 47 4.07 -3.85 -1.69
C LEU A 47 3.94 -4.67 -0.39
N VAL A 48 3.37 -5.87 -0.46
CA VAL A 48 3.29 -6.78 0.71
C VAL A 48 4.69 -7.14 1.19
N GLU A 49 5.63 -7.42 0.27
CA GLU A 49 7.02 -7.68 0.61
C GLU A 49 7.68 -6.47 1.29
N LEU A 50 7.47 -5.26 0.78
CA LEU A 50 7.98 -4.05 1.41
C LEU A 50 7.40 -3.84 2.81
N GLY A 51 6.10 -4.04 3.00
CA GLY A 51 5.43 -3.91 4.30
C GLY A 51 5.94 -4.91 5.35
N ARG A 52 6.47 -6.06 4.92
CA ARG A 52 7.13 -7.04 5.80
C ARG A 52 8.59 -6.72 6.06
N LYS A 53 9.28 -6.18 5.05
CA LYS A 53 10.71 -5.87 5.09
C LYS A 53 11.02 -4.67 5.97
N TYR A 54 10.18 -3.63 5.93
CA TYR A 54 10.40 -2.38 6.63
C TYR A 54 9.50 -2.25 7.87
N GLN A 55 10.03 -1.64 8.94
CA GLN A 55 9.30 -1.45 10.20
C GLN A 55 8.49 -0.15 10.25
N LYS A 56 8.52 0.64 9.17
CA LYS A 56 7.77 1.90 9.07
C LYS A 56 6.32 1.61 8.65
N PRO A 57 5.31 2.28 9.23
CA PRO A 57 3.93 2.10 8.84
C PRO A 57 3.72 2.38 7.35
N LEU A 58 3.17 1.39 6.64
CA LEU A 58 2.84 1.48 5.22
C LEU A 58 1.33 1.26 5.05
N VAL A 59 0.61 2.28 4.58
CA VAL A 59 -0.83 2.22 4.33
C VAL A 59 -1.10 2.45 2.85
N VAL A 60 -2.03 1.71 2.28
CA VAL A 60 -2.38 1.80 0.86
C VAL A 60 -3.82 2.27 0.70
N SER A 61 -4.07 3.10 -0.31
CA SER A 61 -5.41 3.28 -0.85
C SER A 61 -5.45 2.87 -2.32
N VAL A 62 -6.49 2.14 -2.70
CA VAL A 62 -6.77 1.80 -4.10
C VAL A 62 -8.04 2.53 -4.51
N ASN A 63 -7.88 3.57 -5.32
CA ASN A 63 -8.98 4.31 -5.92
C ASN A 63 -9.36 3.65 -7.25
N GLY A 64 -10.07 2.53 -7.15
CA GLY A 64 -10.60 1.79 -8.28
C GLY A 64 -12.01 1.28 -7.98
N ALA A 65 -12.83 1.14 -9.02
CA ALA A 65 -14.10 0.42 -8.90
C ALA A 65 -13.85 -1.05 -8.52
N ARG A 66 -14.93 -1.78 -8.18
CA ARG A 66 -14.90 -3.22 -7.79
C ARG A 66 -14.15 -4.14 -8.76
N HIS A 67 -13.92 -3.69 -10.00
CA HIS A 67 -13.08 -4.38 -10.97
C HIS A 67 -11.67 -4.73 -10.46
N TYR A 68 -11.15 -3.96 -9.48
CA TYR A 68 -9.82 -4.15 -8.90
C TYR A 68 -9.83 -4.87 -7.53
N ASP A 69 -10.94 -5.51 -7.15
CA ASP A 69 -11.06 -6.18 -5.85
C ASP A 69 -10.04 -7.30 -5.67
N ALA A 70 -9.64 -8.01 -6.74
CA ALA A 70 -8.57 -9.01 -6.67
C ALA A 70 -7.21 -8.41 -6.29
N PHE A 71 -6.90 -7.20 -6.80
CA PHE A 71 -5.67 -6.47 -6.46
C PHE A 71 -5.66 -6.00 -5.02
N VAL A 72 -6.81 -5.53 -4.52
CA VAL A 72 -7.00 -5.19 -3.10
C VAL A 72 -6.85 -6.42 -2.21
N ALA A 73 -7.49 -7.53 -2.57
CA ALA A 73 -7.47 -8.76 -1.78
C ALA A 73 -6.06 -9.30 -1.56
N VAL A 74 -5.18 -9.26 -2.58
CA VAL A 74 -3.78 -9.70 -2.43
C VAL A 74 -3.05 -8.94 -1.32
N MET A 75 -3.23 -7.62 -1.26
CA MET A 75 -2.60 -6.79 -0.24
C MET A 75 -3.22 -7.02 1.14
N GLU A 76 -4.55 -7.11 1.23
CA GLU A 76 -5.26 -7.39 2.49
C GLU A 76 -4.90 -8.78 3.06
N GLU A 77 -4.93 -9.83 2.22
CA GLU A 77 -4.47 -11.19 2.57
C GLU A 77 -3.00 -11.21 2.99
N GLY A 78 -2.19 -10.32 2.40
CA GLY A 78 -0.78 -10.13 2.72
C GLY A 78 -0.52 -9.44 4.08
N GLY A 79 -1.55 -8.86 4.68
CA GLY A 79 -1.50 -8.14 5.95
C GLY A 79 -1.34 -6.62 5.82
N LEU A 80 -1.42 -6.05 4.61
CA LEU A 80 -1.36 -4.60 4.42
C LEU A 80 -2.70 -3.93 4.76
N PRO A 81 -2.68 -2.75 5.40
CA PRO A 81 -3.88 -1.91 5.55
C PRO A 81 -4.22 -1.27 4.21
N VAL A 82 -5.32 -1.70 3.59
CA VAL A 82 -5.79 -1.19 2.29
C VAL A 82 -7.15 -0.53 2.44
N TYR A 83 -7.32 0.64 1.84
CA TYR A 83 -8.58 1.38 1.89
C TYR A 83 -9.04 1.79 0.50
N ARG A 84 -10.35 1.68 0.24
CA ARG A 84 -10.96 2.11 -1.02
C ARG A 84 -10.96 3.62 -1.25
N ASN A 85 -10.71 4.40 -0.21
CA ASN A 85 -10.64 5.85 -0.31
C ASN A 85 -9.43 6.40 0.45
N PRO A 86 -8.75 7.41 -0.10
CA PRO A 86 -7.51 7.95 0.49
C PRO A 86 -7.75 8.64 1.85
N ARG A 87 -8.95 9.18 2.08
CA ARG A 87 -9.28 9.83 3.35
C ARG A 87 -9.28 8.85 4.52
N ALA A 88 -9.88 7.67 4.34
CA ALA A 88 -9.92 6.62 5.35
C ALA A 88 -8.52 6.05 5.61
N ALA A 89 -7.70 5.90 4.57
CA ALA A 89 -6.29 5.51 4.73
C ALA A 89 -5.52 6.49 5.63
N ILE A 90 -5.61 7.79 5.33
CA ILE A 90 -4.95 8.83 6.13
C ILE A 90 -5.50 8.86 7.57
N GLN A 91 -6.82 8.80 7.75
CA GLN A 91 -7.41 8.77 9.09
C GLN A 91 -6.95 7.57 9.93
N ALA A 92 -6.82 6.40 9.32
CA ALA A 92 -6.28 5.22 9.98
C ALA A 92 -4.80 5.39 10.34
N LEU A 93 -4.00 5.91 9.41
CA LEU A 93 -2.58 6.18 9.65
C LEU A 93 -2.38 7.22 10.76
N GLU A 94 -3.10 8.34 10.71
CA GLU A 94 -3.09 9.37 11.75
C GLU A 94 -3.49 8.81 13.11
N THR A 95 -4.49 7.93 13.16
CA THR A 95 -4.93 7.30 14.40
C THR A 95 -3.85 6.37 14.96
N PHE A 96 -3.24 5.54 14.11
CA PHE A 96 -2.15 4.64 14.50
C PHE A 96 -0.92 5.41 15.01
N VAL A 97 -0.49 6.44 14.26
CA VAL A 97 0.64 7.29 14.64
C VAL A 97 0.33 8.05 15.94
N GLY A 98 -0.88 8.60 16.06
CA GLY A 98 -1.31 9.29 17.27
C GLY A 98 -1.26 8.41 18.52
N TYR A 99 -1.70 7.14 18.42
CA TYR A 99 -1.58 6.15 19.48
C TYR A 99 -0.11 5.85 19.82
N HIS A 100 0.74 5.64 18.81
CA HIS A 100 2.16 5.31 19.02
C HIS A 100 2.94 6.47 19.66
N LEU A 101 2.54 7.72 19.39
CA LEU A 101 3.13 8.92 19.98
C LEU A 101 2.51 9.32 21.33
N GLY A 102 1.50 8.59 21.82
CA GLY A 102 0.81 8.94 23.07
C GLY A 102 -0.01 10.23 23.01
N LEU A 103 -0.43 10.64 21.81
CA LEU A 103 -1.23 11.85 21.59
C LEU A 103 -2.74 11.61 21.79
N ARG A 104 -3.18 10.35 21.82
CA ARG A 104 -4.56 9.90 22.04
C ARG A 104 -4.60 8.58 22.80
#